data_AF-A0AAD7CNE7-F1
#
_entry.id   AF-A0AAD7CNE7-F1
#
_cell.length_a   1.000
_cell.length_b   1.000
_cell.length_c   1.000
_cell.angle_alpha   90.00
_cell.angle_beta   90.00
_cell.angle_gamma   90.00
#
_symmetry.space_group_name_H-M   'P 1'
#
loop_
_entity.id
_entity.type
_entity.pdbx_description
1 polymer ?
#
loop_
_entity_poly.entity_id
_entity_poly.type
_entity_poly.pdbx_seq_one_letter_code
_entity_poly.pdbx_strand_id
1 'polypeptide(L)'
;MSIPSSSTPNGSIPARLLFDPSLATCPDFASSVYDTVRSRLNLDDNAAAIDILKESWTKSNDNDKAQWILQVEADRALAESEQAVRQQEAEKEAADAAKAAEDQCLEAEKKKPQLGDFDINSAPSIYLESRISVFAQKRLEKKEWCPLWPFTAAGLKEASNALTSSAEDGGSISLHRSDDNQLSIQSGPSSDVHKNMVRDENLTAREFSMGWHRYIKEITRANWSAAHVDALTQFFYGLDTHSITEHEHGGAITRIYADRYRFNWFNTLGTDQSFNLVLINEDLMNKIQNEYFMKLHSKVIAA
;
A
#
# COMPACT_ATOMS: atom_id res chain seq x y z
N MET A 1 5.11 27.26 53.43
CA MET A 1 6.57 27.20 53.27
C MET A 1 6.95 28.18 52.19
N SER A 2 7.81 29.11 52.60
CA SER A 2 8.47 30.24 51.93
C SER A 2 8.42 30.32 50.40
N ILE A 3 7.80 31.40 49.90
CA ILE A 3 7.97 31.95 48.56
C ILE A 3 9.15 32.94 48.64
N PRO A 4 10.17 32.88 47.78
CA PRO A 4 11.29 33.81 47.85
C PRO A 4 10.87 35.19 47.31
N SER A 5 11.05 36.22 48.13
CA SER A 5 10.96 37.62 47.71
C SER A 5 11.96 37.89 46.60
N SER A 6 11.48 37.99 45.36
CA SER A 6 12.22 38.57 44.25
C SER A 6 12.30 40.08 44.46
N SER A 7 13.36 40.52 45.11
CA SER A 7 13.83 41.91 45.06
C SER A 7 14.13 42.24 43.60
N THR A 8 13.20 42.89 42.92
CA THR A 8 13.50 43.60 41.67
C THR A 8 14.44 44.75 42.01
N PRO A 9 15.72 44.75 41.58
CA PRO A 9 16.46 45.99 41.53
C PRO A 9 15.79 46.78 40.41
N ASN A 10 15.21 47.92 40.77
CA ASN A 10 14.79 48.93 39.81
C ASN A 10 16.06 49.53 39.19
N GLY A 11 16.76 48.72 38.39
CA GLY A 11 17.80 49.16 37.49
C GLY A 11 17.09 49.88 36.38
N SER A 12 17.05 51.21 36.48
CA SER A 12 16.70 52.06 35.35
C SER A 12 17.54 51.58 34.17
N ILE A 13 16.92 50.85 33.23
CA ILE A 13 17.58 50.40 32.01
C ILE A 13 18.09 51.70 31.38
N PRO A 14 19.42 51.92 31.28
CA PRO A 14 19.92 53.14 30.69
C PRO A 14 19.37 53.21 29.26
N ALA A 15 18.81 54.37 28.90
CA ALA A 15 18.15 54.54 27.62
C ALA A 15 19.11 54.14 26.48
N ARG A 16 18.68 53.23 25.60
CA ARG A 16 19.48 52.75 24.48
C ARG A 16 19.96 53.94 23.65
N LEU A 17 21.26 54.05 23.42
CA LEU A 17 21.80 55.08 22.55
C LEU A 17 21.51 54.67 21.10
N LEU A 18 21.02 55.61 20.29
CA LEU A 18 20.66 55.40 18.88
C LEU A 18 21.80 55.75 17.92
N PHE A 19 22.81 56.48 18.39
CA PHE A 19 23.92 56.98 17.60
C PHE A 19 25.24 56.75 18.35
N ASP A 20 26.31 56.46 17.59
CA ASP A 20 27.65 56.22 18.13
C ASP A 20 28.25 57.54 18.68
N PRO A 21 28.46 57.66 20.00
CA PRO A 21 29.00 58.88 20.61
C PRO A 21 30.45 59.17 20.18
N SER A 22 31.19 58.18 19.65
CA SER A 22 32.53 58.42 19.10
C SER A 22 32.54 59.29 17.85
N LEU A 23 31.39 59.39 17.16
CA LEU A 23 31.18 60.24 15.99
C LEU A 23 30.71 61.66 16.36
N ALA A 24 30.46 61.94 17.65
CA ALA A 24 30.02 63.25 18.11
C ALA A 24 31.20 64.24 18.22
N THR A 25 31.08 65.38 17.56
CA THR A 25 32.07 66.47 17.64
C THR A 25 31.72 67.43 18.78
N CYS A 26 32.73 67.87 19.54
CA CYS A 26 32.54 68.87 20.60
C CYS A 26 31.94 70.15 20.02
N PRO A 27 30.80 70.65 20.55
CA PRO A 27 30.26 71.94 20.15
C PRO A 27 31.26 73.06 20.40
N ASP A 28 31.26 74.07 19.52
CA ASP A 28 32.06 75.27 19.73
C ASP A 28 31.43 76.17 20.79
N PHE A 29 31.82 75.97 22.05
CA PHE A 29 31.36 76.74 23.20
C PHE A 29 31.88 78.19 23.21
N ALA A 30 32.75 78.59 22.27
CA ALA A 30 33.17 79.99 22.11
C ALA A 30 32.17 80.82 21.28
N SER A 31 31.28 80.16 20.54
CA SER A 31 30.23 80.78 19.73
C SER A 31 29.24 81.58 20.57
N SER A 32 28.68 82.65 19.99
CA SER A 32 27.72 83.55 20.64
C SER A 32 26.43 82.86 21.10
N VAL A 33 26.11 81.70 20.52
CA VAL A 33 24.96 80.87 20.91
C VAL A 33 25.05 80.44 22.38
N TYR A 34 26.25 80.30 22.92
CA TYR A 34 26.49 79.87 24.31
C TYR A 34 26.73 81.03 25.29
N ASP A 35 26.61 82.29 24.86
CA ASP A 35 26.83 83.49 25.71
C ASP A 35 25.95 83.51 26.96
N THR A 36 24.68 83.11 26.80
CA THR A 36 23.71 83.06 27.90
C THR A 36 24.08 81.99 28.92
N VAL A 37 24.66 80.88 28.47
CA VAL A 37 25.08 79.76 29.33
C VAL A 37 26.37 80.15 30.06
N ARG A 38 27.34 80.76 29.36
CA ARG A 38 28.58 81.28 29.96
C ARG A 38 28.31 82.32 31.03
N SER A 39 27.41 83.27 30.77
CA SER A 39 27.03 84.34 31.72
C SER A 39 26.37 83.81 32.99
N ARG A 40 25.67 82.66 32.93
CA ARG A 40 25.01 82.04 34.08
C ARG A 40 25.95 81.25 34.99
N LEU A 41 27.13 80.89 34.50
CA LEU A 41 28.14 80.18 35.31
C LEU A 41 28.81 81.11 36.34
N ASN A 42 28.59 82.43 36.25
CA ASN A 42 28.97 83.44 37.25
C ASN A 42 30.48 83.41 37.60
N LEU A 43 31.30 83.18 36.57
CA LEU A 43 32.76 83.15 36.64
C LEU A 43 33.31 84.46 36.10
N ASP A 44 34.35 85.01 36.75
CA ASP A 44 35.00 86.26 36.34
C ASP A 44 35.80 86.15 35.02
N ASP A 45 36.02 84.92 34.53
CA ASP A 45 36.76 84.62 33.31
C ASP A 45 35.94 83.76 32.32
N ASN A 46 35.74 84.30 31.12
CA ASN A 46 35.05 83.62 30.02
C ASN A 46 35.81 82.40 29.50
N ALA A 47 37.14 82.35 29.63
CA ALA A 47 37.94 81.19 29.26
C ALA A 47 37.66 80.00 30.19
N ALA A 48 37.59 80.24 31.50
CA ALA A 48 37.25 79.22 32.49
C ALA A 48 35.84 78.64 32.28
N ALA A 49 34.87 79.47 31.87
CA ALA A 49 33.51 79.01 31.56
C ALA A 49 33.46 78.09 30.33
N ILE A 50 34.28 78.34 29.30
CA ILE A 50 34.40 77.48 28.11
C ILE A 50 35.02 76.14 28.49
N ASP A 51 36.05 76.14 29.32
CA ASP A 51 36.74 74.91 29.71
C ASP A 51 35.87 74.00 30.58
N ILE A 52 35.06 74.55 31.49
CA ILE A 52 34.08 73.79 32.28
C ILE A 52 33.01 73.16 31.38
N LEU A 53 32.53 73.87 30.35
CA LEU A 53 31.56 73.35 29.39
C LEU A 53 32.16 72.24 28.52
N LYS A 54 33.41 72.40 28.08
CA LYS A 54 34.15 71.35 27.37
C LYS A 54 34.39 70.12 28.25
N GLU A 55 34.77 70.31 29.51
CA GLU A 55 35.01 69.22 30.45
C GLU A 55 33.71 68.46 30.77
N SER A 56 32.61 69.19 30.99
CA SER A 56 31.29 68.59 31.20
C SER A 56 30.81 67.82 29.98
N TRP A 57 31.02 68.35 28.77
CA TRP A 57 30.68 67.66 27.53
C TRP A 57 31.54 66.41 27.34
N THR A 58 32.85 66.50 27.62
CA THR A 58 33.79 65.37 27.49
C THR A 58 33.42 64.24 28.44
N LYS A 59 33.11 64.56 29.71
CA LYS A 59 32.65 63.57 30.70
C LYS A 59 31.34 62.90 30.28
N SER A 60 30.37 63.68 29.76
CA SER A 60 29.12 63.11 29.24
C SER A 60 29.38 62.21 28.03
N ASN A 61 30.19 62.66 27.08
CA ASN A 61 30.51 61.90 25.86
C ASN A 61 31.29 60.62 26.18
N ASP A 62 32.20 60.65 27.15
CA ASP A 62 32.95 59.45 27.57
C ASP A 62 32.06 58.45 28.32
N ASN A 63 31.10 58.93 29.11
CA ASN A 63 30.07 58.08 29.72
C ASN A 63 29.18 57.44 28.64
N ASP A 64 28.77 58.21 27.62
CA ASP A 64 27.97 57.70 26.51
C ASP A 64 28.74 56.68 25.68
N LYS A 65 30.04 56.90 25.40
CA LYS A 65 30.91 55.91 24.75
C LYS A 65 31.01 54.61 25.54
N ALA A 66 31.20 54.70 26.87
CA ALA A 66 31.25 53.52 27.72
C ALA A 66 29.92 52.74 27.69
N GLN A 67 28.79 53.46 27.72
CA GLN A 67 27.46 52.85 27.60
C GLN A 67 27.24 52.22 26.21
N TRP A 68 27.69 52.87 25.14
CA TRP A 68 27.61 52.35 23.77
C TRP A 68 28.42 51.06 23.60
N ILE A 69 29.64 51.00 24.16
CA ILE A 69 30.46 49.78 24.13
C ILE A 69 29.75 48.63 24.82
N LEU A 70 29.19 48.85 26.03
CA LEU A 70 28.42 47.83 26.75
C LEU A 70 27.19 47.37 25.95
N GLN A 71 26.51 48.29 25.25
CA GLN A 71 25.37 47.97 24.41
C GLN A 71 25.76 47.10 23.20
N VAL A 72 26.84 47.46 22.48
CA VAL A 72 27.34 46.71 21.32
C VAL A 72 27.79 45.31 21.73
N GLU A 73 28.42 45.17 22.90
CA GLU A 73 28.86 43.88 23.42
C GLU A 73 27.67 42.99 23.83
N ALA A 74 26.65 43.58 24.47
CA ALA A 74 25.41 42.89 24.80
C ALA A 74 24.63 42.44 23.55
N ASP A 75 24.52 43.32 22.53
CA ASP A 75 23.88 43.00 21.25
C ASP A 75 24.64 41.88 20.52
N ARG A 76 25.98 41.90 20.55
CA ARG A 76 26.82 40.84 19.98
C ARG A 76 26.62 39.51 20.69
N ALA A 77 26.64 39.49 22.02
CA ALA A 77 26.45 38.27 22.80
C ALA A 77 25.05 37.66 22.57
N LEU A 78 24.01 38.52 22.45
CA LEU A 78 22.67 38.07 22.11
C LEU A 78 22.62 37.45 20.70
N ALA A 79 23.18 38.11 19.70
CA ALA A 79 23.22 37.61 18.32
C ALA A 79 23.98 36.28 18.22
N GLU A 80 25.11 36.12 18.93
CA GLU A 80 25.86 34.86 18.99
C GLU A 80 25.03 33.74 19.63
N SER A 81 24.29 34.04 20.70
CA SER A 81 23.41 33.06 21.35
C SER A 81 22.25 32.62 20.45
N GLU A 82 21.61 33.56 19.74
CA GLU A 82 20.53 33.26 18.79
C GLU A 82 21.04 32.45 17.60
N GLN A 83 22.27 32.74 17.14
CA GLN A 83 22.91 31.99 16.07
C GLN A 83 23.27 30.57 16.51
N ALA A 84 23.76 30.39 17.74
CA ALA A 84 24.03 29.08 18.32
C ALA A 84 22.74 28.25 18.47
N VAL A 85 21.65 28.86 18.93
CA VAL A 85 20.33 28.19 19.00
C VAL A 85 19.85 27.78 17.61
N ARG A 86 19.91 28.68 16.62
CA ARG A 86 19.54 28.37 15.23
C ARG A 86 20.39 27.26 14.63
N GLN A 87 21.69 27.23 14.92
CA GLN A 87 22.58 26.15 14.47
C GLN A 87 22.21 24.82 15.10
N GLN A 88 21.93 24.80 16.40
CA GLN A 88 21.54 23.59 17.12
C GLN A 88 20.19 23.04 16.63
N GLU A 89 19.22 23.91 16.35
CA GLU A 89 17.93 23.53 15.78
C GLU A 89 18.09 22.96 14.36
N ALA A 90 18.89 23.62 13.51
CA ALA A 90 19.15 23.14 12.15
C ALA A 90 19.90 21.79 12.14
N GLU A 91 20.86 21.59 13.05
CA GLU A 91 21.57 20.32 13.17
C GLU A 91 20.64 19.20 13.65
N LYS A 92 19.73 19.50 14.58
CA LYS A 92 18.71 18.55 15.03
C LYS A 92 17.73 18.20 13.92
N GLU A 93 17.23 19.18 13.16
CA GLU A 93 16.34 18.95 12.03
C GLU A 93 17.02 18.13 10.92
N ALA A 94 18.30 18.40 10.63
CA ALA A 94 19.08 17.62 9.67
C ALA A 94 19.28 16.17 10.15
N ALA A 95 19.54 15.95 11.44
CA ALA A 95 19.65 14.61 12.02
C ALA A 95 18.32 13.84 11.98
N ASP A 96 17.21 14.50 12.30
CA ASP A 96 15.87 13.91 12.25
C ASP A 96 15.47 13.58 10.80
N ALA A 97 15.78 14.45 9.84
CA ALA A 97 15.54 14.22 8.41
C ALA A 97 16.40 13.07 7.85
N ALA A 98 17.68 12.99 8.25
CA ALA A 98 18.57 11.90 7.87
C ALA A 98 18.05 10.55 8.38
N LYS A 99 17.61 10.50 9.64
CA LYS A 99 17.03 9.30 10.23
C LYS A 99 15.72 8.90 9.55
N ALA A 100 14.84 9.86 9.26
CA ALA A 100 13.60 9.59 8.53
C ALA A 100 13.85 9.08 7.10
N ALA A 101 14.88 9.59 6.42
CA ALA A 101 15.29 9.11 5.11
C ALA A 101 15.88 7.69 5.18
N GLU A 102 16.68 7.37 6.20
CA GLU A 102 17.20 6.02 6.44
C GLU A 102 16.06 5.03 6.72
N ASP A 103 15.12 5.38 7.61
CA ASP A 103 13.93 4.58 7.91
C ASP A 103 13.07 4.36 6.65
N GLN A 104 12.91 5.39 5.81
CA GLN A 104 12.18 5.27 4.55
C GLN A 104 12.89 4.34 3.55
N CYS A 105 14.21 4.41 3.45
CA CYS A 105 15.01 3.49 2.64
C CYS A 105 14.88 2.05 3.14
N LEU A 106 14.99 1.81 4.45
CA LEU A 106 14.84 0.48 5.06
C LEU A 106 13.43 -0.10 4.83
N GLU A 107 12.39 0.71 4.98
CA GLU A 107 11.01 0.29 4.68
C GLU A 107 10.79 0.02 3.18
N ALA A 108 11.42 0.80 2.30
CA ALA A 108 11.41 0.54 0.86
C ALA A 108 12.14 -0.77 0.53
N GLU A 109 13.23 -1.11 1.22
CA GLU A 109 13.96 -2.36 1.03
C GLU A 109 13.21 -3.58 1.56
N LYS A 110 12.54 -3.49 2.73
CA LYS A 110 11.67 -4.56 3.24
C LYS A 110 10.50 -4.86 2.30
N LYS A 111 10.03 -3.86 1.55
CA LYS A 111 8.94 -3.99 0.58
C LYS A 111 9.41 -4.47 -0.80
N LYS A 112 10.70 -4.55 -1.07
CA LYS A 112 11.19 -5.15 -2.32
C LYS A 112 10.80 -6.63 -2.32
N PRO A 113 10.13 -7.14 -3.37
CA PRO A 113 9.81 -8.56 -3.45
C PRO A 113 11.11 -9.34 -3.41
N GLN A 114 11.30 -10.09 -2.32
CA GLN A 114 12.45 -10.98 -2.19
C GLN A 114 12.25 -12.14 -3.17
N LEU A 115 13.24 -12.36 -4.03
CA LEU A 115 13.25 -13.51 -4.91
C LEU A 115 13.32 -14.75 -4.02
N GLY A 116 12.38 -15.68 -4.19
CA GLY A 116 12.41 -16.95 -3.48
C GLY A 116 13.69 -17.72 -3.79
N ASP A 117 14.21 -18.43 -2.79
CA ASP A 117 15.32 -19.35 -2.98
C ASP A 117 14.90 -20.53 -3.88
N PHE A 118 15.85 -21.15 -4.57
CA PHE A 118 15.60 -22.32 -5.40
C PHE A 118 16.56 -23.46 -5.03
N ASP A 119 16.08 -24.69 -5.10
CA ASP A 119 16.92 -25.86 -4.87
C ASP A 119 17.89 -26.05 -6.05
N ILE A 120 19.18 -25.79 -5.80
CA ILE A 120 20.29 -25.91 -6.77
C ILE A 120 20.38 -27.34 -7.34
N ASN A 121 19.94 -28.35 -6.60
CA ASN A 121 19.99 -29.74 -7.02
C ASN A 121 18.70 -30.21 -7.72
N SER A 122 17.66 -29.39 -7.70
CA SER A 122 16.41 -29.69 -8.39
C SER A 122 16.53 -29.29 -9.85
N ALA A 123 16.78 -30.27 -10.73
CA ALA A 123 16.65 -30.05 -12.16
C ALA A 123 15.20 -29.61 -12.49
N PRO A 124 15.01 -28.69 -13.46
CA PRO A 124 13.68 -28.41 -13.96
C PRO A 124 13.07 -29.71 -14.48
N SER A 125 11.80 -29.94 -14.16
CA SER A 125 11.05 -31.07 -14.71
C SER A 125 11.16 -31.04 -16.24
N ILE A 126 11.50 -32.18 -16.84
CA ILE A 126 11.61 -32.37 -18.30
C ILE A 126 10.31 -31.93 -19.01
N TYR A 127 9.19 -31.91 -18.28
CA TYR A 127 7.91 -31.37 -18.71
C TYR A 127 7.53 -30.15 -17.87
N LEU A 128 7.41 -28.99 -18.52
CA LEU A 128 6.71 -27.81 -18.00
C LEU A 128 5.21 -28.11 -18.02
N GLU A 129 4.68 -28.55 -16.89
CA GLU A 129 3.26 -28.90 -16.82
C GLU A 129 2.39 -27.64 -16.86
N SER A 130 1.45 -27.58 -17.82
CA SER A 130 0.49 -26.49 -17.91
C SER A 130 -0.29 -26.36 -16.60
N ARG A 131 -0.27 -25.15 -16.02
CA ARG A 131 -0.95 -24.85 -14.76
C ARG A 131 -2.45 -24.70 -14.99
N ILE A 132 -3.24 -25.16 -14.02
CA ILE A 132 -4.68 -24.86 -13.97
C ILE A 132 -4.89 -23.38 -13.68
N SER A 133 -6.09 -22.89 -14.00
CA SER A 133 -6.48 -21.52 -13.66
C SER A 133 -6.41 -21.26 -12.15
N VAL A 134 -6.00 -20.05 -11.76
CA VAL A 134 -6.02 -19.55 -10.37
C VAL A 134 -7.40 -19.73 -9.73
N PHE A 135 -8.47 -19.58 -10.52
CA PHE A 135 -9.83 -19.82 -10.04
C PHE A 135 -10.04 -21.28 -9.60
N ALA A 136 -9.64 -22.24 -10.44
CA ALA A 136 -9.76 -23.66 -10.14
C ALA A 136 -8.88 -24.03 -8.94
N GLN A 137 -7.65 -23.51 -8.90
CA GLN A 137 -6.74 -23.72 -7.77
C GLN A 137 -7.36 -23.27 -6.44
N LYS A 138 -7.88 -22.04 -6.37
CA LYS A 138 -8.54 -21.51 -5.15
C LYS A 138 -9.73 -22.36 -4.71
N ARG A 139 -10.52 -22.89 -5.65
CA ARG A 139 -11.65 -23.78 -5.32
C ARG A 139 -11.17 -25.13 -4.78
N LEU A 140 -10.10 -25.69 -5.36
CA LEU A 140 -9.51 -26.93 -4.86
C LEU A 140 -8.94 -26.78 -3.45
N GLU A 141 -8.27 -25.66 -3.16
CA GLU A 141 -7.76 -25.35 -1.83
C GLU A 141 -8.88 -25.26 -0.78
N LYS A 142 -10.02 -24.67 -1.16
CA LYS A 142 -11.22 -24.59 -0.31
C LYS A 142 -12.03 -25.89 -0.26
N LYS A 143 -11.66 -26.91 -1.03
CA LYS A 143 -12.39 -28.19 -1.17
C LYS A 143 -13.84 -27.99 -1.65
N GLU A 144 -14.06 -26.97 -2.47
CA GLU A 144 -15.38 -26.63 -3.04
C GLU A 144 -15.62 -27.35 -4.38
N TRP A 145 -16.89 -27.42 -4.79
CA TRP A 145 -17.24 -27.91 -6.12
C TRP A 145 -16.57 -27.08 -7.22
N CYS A 146 -15.89 -27.75 -8.14
CA CYS A 146 -15.23 -27.15 -9.29
C CYS A 146 -15.67 -27.87 -10.59
N PRO A 147 -16.10 -27.13 -11.64
CA PRO A 147 -16.37 -27.74 -12.94
C PRO A 147 -15.10 -28.34 -13.55
N LEU A 148 -15.24 -29.28 -14.49
CA LEU A 148 -14.12 -29.97 -15.13
C LEU A 148 -13.44 -29.17 -16.24
N TRP A 149 -14.14 -28.17 -16.80
CA TRP A 149 -13.61 -27.38 -17.92
C TRP A 149 -12.22 -26.75 -17.69
N PRO A 150 -11.89 -26.17 -16.51
CA PRO A 150 -10.54 -25.63 -16.23
C PRO A 150 -9.41 -26.66 -16.30
N PHE A 151 -9.74 -27.95 -16.24
CA PHE A 151 -8.81 -29.07 -16.31
C PHE A 151 -8.68 -29.64 -17.73
N THR A 152 -9.43 -29.11 -18.69
CA THR A 152 -9.35 -29.49 -20.11
C THR A 152 -8.20 -28.77 -20.81
N ALA A 153 -7.81 -29.23 -22.00
CA ALA A 153 -6.80 -28.55 -22.80
C ALA A 153 -7.18 -27.10 -23.14
N ALA A 154 -8.47 -26.82 -23.36
CA ALA A 154 -8.97 -25.47 -23.60
C ALA A 154 -8.81 -24.59 -22.34
N GLY A 155 -9.24 -25.09 -21.19
CA GLY A 155 -9.11 -24.38 -19.91
C GLY A 155 -7.65 -24.11 -19.50
N LEU A 156 -6.75 -25.05 -19.76
CA LEU A 156 -5.31 -24.89 -19.51
C LEU A 156 -4.67 -23.87 -20.44
N LYS A 157 -5.05 -23.87 -21.72
CA LYS A 157 -4.57 -22.86 -22.68
C LYS A 157 -5.03 -21.47 -22.28
N GLU A 158 -6.29 -21.34 -21.86
CA GLU A 158 -6.82 -20.06 -21.38
C GLU A 158 -6.14 -19.59 -20.08
N ALA A 159 -5.91 -20.51 -19.13
CA ALA A 159 -5.15 -20.20 -17.92
C ALA A 159 -3.71 -19.75 -18.24
N SER A 160 -3.04 -20.42 -19.18
CA SER A 160 -1.70 -20.05 -19.62
C SER A 160 -1.68 -18.66 -20.26
N ASN A 161 -2.66 -18.36 -21.12
CA ASN A 161 -2.79 -17.06 -21.76
C ASN A 161 -3.07 -15.95 -20.73
N ALA A 162 -3.93 -16.21 -19.74
CA ALA A 162 -4.21 -15.24 -18.69
C ALA A 162 -2.96 -14.91 -17.85
N LEU A 163 -2.09 -15.90 -17.61
CA LEU A 163 -0.81 -15.70 -16.92
C LEU A 163 0.19 -14.88 -17.75
N THR A 164 0.27 -15.11 -19.07
CA THR A 164 1.15 -14.33 -19.94
C THR A 164 0.63 -12.90 -20.11
N SER A 165 -0.68 -12.73 -20.28
CA SER A 165 -1.32 -11.41 -20.40
C SER A 165 -1.22 -10.58 -19.13
N SER A 166 -1.26 -11.20 -17.95
CA SER A 166 -1.03 -10.50 -16.69
C SER A 166 0.45 -10.15 -16.43
N ALA A 167 1.39 -10.75 -17.16
CA ALA A 167 2.82 -10.48 -17.03
C ALA A 167 3.33 -9.43 -18.03
N GLU A 168 2.72 -9.36 -19.22
CA GLU A 168 3.02 -8.35 -20.24
C GLU A 168 2.26 -7.04 -20.02
N ASP A 169 1.04 -7.10 -19.48
CA ASP A 169 0.26 -5.94 -19.06
C ASP A 169 0.42 -5.77 -17.55
N GLY A 170 1.23 -4.80 -17.13
CA GLY A 170 1.40 -4.45 -15.72
C GLY A 170 0.07 -4.00 -15.13
N GLY A 171 -0.72 -4.98 -14.66
CA GLY A 171 -2.04 -4.82 -14.05
C GLY A 171 -3.03 -4.08 -14.94
N SER A 172 -3.86 -4.80 -15.72
CA SER A 172 -4.88 -4.17 -16.58
C SER A 172 -5.70 -3.14 -15.79
N ILE A 173 -5.49 -1.86 -16.11
CA ILE A 173 -6.21 -0.73 -15.53
C ILE A 173 -7.54 -0.62 -16.26
N SER A 174 -8.64 -0.95 -15.58
CA SER A 174 -9.99 -0.73 -16.11
C SER A 174 -10.50 0.61 -15.62
N LEU A 175 -10.95 1.46 -16.55
CA LEU A 175 -11.56 2.76 -16.26
C LEU A 175 -13.08 2.58 -16.21
N HIS A 176 -13.66 2.61 -15.02
CA HIS A 176 -15.11 2.52 -14.83
C HIS A 176 -15.71 3.92 -14.69
N ARG A 177 -16.67 4.27 -15.55
CA ARG A 177 -17.46 5.50 -15.44
C ARG A 177 -18.75 5.17 -14.70
N SER A 178 -18.89 5.69 -13.48
CA SER A 178 -20.14 5.57 -12.73
C SER A 178 -21.18 6.56 -13.27
N ASP A 179 -22.47 6.31 -12.98
CA ASP A 179 -23.60 7.14 -13.43
C ASP A 179 -23.49 8.61 -12.98
N ASP A 180 -22.76 8.88 -11.90
CA ASP A 180 -22.44 10.23 -11.39
C ASP A 180 -21.28 10.93 -12.15
N ASN A 181 -20.93 10.43 -13.33
CA ASN A 181 -19.87 10.98 -14.19
C ASN A 181 -18.46 10.96 -13.57
N GLN A 182 -18.26 10.19 -12.49
CA GLN A 182 -16.98 9.99 -11.85
C GLN A 182 -16.24 8.80 -12.48
N LEU A 183 -15.00 9.02 -12.90
CA LEU A 183 -14.13 7.98 -13.45
C LEU A 183 -13.34 7.35 -12.29
N SER A 184 -13.46 6.03 -12.12
CA SER A 184 -12.66 5.26 -11.16
C SER A 184 -11.71 4.32 -11.91
N ILE A 185 -10.45 4.33 -11.50
CA ILE A 185 -9.39 3.45 -12.02
C ILE A 185 -9.29 2.28 -11.06
N GLN A 186 -9.57 1.06 -11.54
CA GLN A 186 -9.33 -0.16 -10.77
C GLN A 186 -8.28 -1.01 -11.48
N SER A 187 -7.12 -1.19 -10.84
CA SER A 187 -6.21 -2.30 -11.14
C SER A 187 -6.67 -3.52 -10.36
N GLY A 188 -7.29 -4.46 -11.05
CA GLY A 188 -7.60 -5.78 -10.54
C GLY A 188 -6.91 -6.86 -11.37
N PRO A 189 -6.59 -8.03 -10.82
CA PRO A 189 -6.20 -9.16 -11.64
C PRO A 189 -7.31 -9.42 -12.67
N SER A 190 -6.95 -9.60 -13.94
CA SER A 190 -7.90 -9.99 -15.00
C SER A 190 -8.59 -11.30 -14.57
N SER A 191 -9.74 -11.15 -13.90
CA SER A 191 -10.50 -12.21 -13.24
C SER A 191 -11.65 -12.67 -14.13
N ASP A 192 -11.42 -12.70 -15.44
CA ASP A 192 -12.45 -13.07 -16.41
C ASP A 192 -12.26 -14.48 -16.97
N VAL A 193 -11.64 -15.39 -16.22
CA VAL A 193 -11.66 -16.84 -16.54
C VAL A 193 -13.10 -17.41 -16.46
N HIS A 194 -14.04 -16.65 -15.89
CA HIS A 194 -15.44 -17.00 -15.85
C HIS A 194 -16.15 -16.89 -17.21
N LYS A 195 -15.63 -16.10 -18.16
CA LYS A 195 -16.34 -15.81 -19.42
C LYS A 195 -16.53 -17.04 -20.29
N ASN A 196 -15.58 -17.98 -20.25
CA ASN A 196 -15.60 -19.19 -21.07
C ASN A 196 -15.85 -20.47 -20.27
N MET A 197 -16.31 -20.36 -19.01
CA MET A 197 -16.49 -21.52 -18.15
C MET A 197 -17.67 -22.38 -18.63
N VAL A 198 -17.35 -23.58 -19.13
CA VAL A 198 -18.34 -24.54 -19.62
C VAL A 198 -18.74 -25.51 -18.49
N ARG A 199 -20.04 -25.79 -18.35
CA ARG A 199 -20.55 -26.83 -17.44
C ARG A 199 -20.16 -28.22 -17.95
N ASP A 200 -20.06 -29.20 -17.05
CA ASP A 200 -19.63 -30.55 -17.42
C ASP A 200 -20.56 -31.20 -18.45
N GLU A 201 -21.86 -30.88 -18.38
CA GLU A 201 -22.89 -31.34 -19.33
C GLU A 201 -22.64 -30.92 -20.78
N ASN A 202 -21.94 -29.79 -20.99
CA ASN A 202 -21.67 -29.22 -22.31
C ASN A 202 -20.27 -29.55 -22.83
N LEU A 203 -19.47 -30.31 -22.08
CA LEU A 203 -18.18 -30.79 -22.53
C LEU A 203 -18.34 -31.89 -23.59
N THR A 204 -17.40 -31.95 -24.53
CA THR A 204 -17.27 -33.14 -25.38
C THR A 204 -16.85 -34.35 -24.55
N ALA A 205 -17.12 -35.57 -25.05
CA ALA A 205 -16.72 -36.80 -24.34
C ALA A 205 -15.21 -36.85 -24.04
N ARG A 206 -14.41 -36.39 -25.01
CA ARG A 206 -12.95 -36.32 -24.87
C ARG A 206 -12.53 -35.31 -23.81
N GLU A 207 -13.11 -34.12 -23.82
CA GLU A 207 -12.80 -33.09 -22.83
C GLU A 207 -13.23 -33.50 -21.43
N PHE A 208 -14.40 -34.12 -21.28
CA PHE A 208 -14.86 -34.66 -20.02
C PHE A 208 -13.88 -35.71 -19.47
N SER A 209 -13.50 -36.69 -20.30
CA SER A 209 -12.53 -37.72 -19.93
C SER A 209 -11.18 -37.12 -19.51
N MET A 210 -10.58 -36.28 -20.36
CA MET A 210 -9.31 -35.62 -20.03
C MET A 210 -9.40 -34.74 -18.79
N GLY A 211 -10.51 -34.02 -18.64
CA GLY A 211 -10.78 -33.10 -17.55
C GLY A 211 -10.84 -33.82 -16.20
N TRP A 212 -11.57 -34.94 -16.11
CA TRP A 212 -11.68 -35.65 -14.83
C TRP A 212 -10.36 -36.34 -14.44
N HIS A 213 -9.61 -36.93 -15.38
CA HIS A 213 -8.29 -37.51 -15.08
C HIS A 213 -7.33 -36.47 -14.50
N ARG A 214 -7.30 -35.27 -15.09
CA ARG A 214 -6.49 -34.18 -14.56
C ARG A 214 -7.03 -33.64 -13.24
N TYR A 215 -8.35 -33.52 -13.10
CA TYR A 215 -8.98 -33.12 -11.85
C TYR A 215 -8.54 -34.02 -10.68
N ILE A 216 -8.54 -35.35 -10.85
CA ILE A 216 -8.04 -36.30 -9.85
C ILE A 216 -6.57 -36.04 -9.47
N LYS A 217 -5.72 -35.78 -10.47
CA LYS A 217 -4.31 -35.43 -10.25
C LYS A 217 -4.16 -34.15 -9.42
N GLU A 218 -4.95 -33.13 -9.73
CA GLU A 218 -4.89 -31.83 -9.07
C GLU A 218 -5.46 -31.85 -7.64
N ILE A 219 -6.56 -32.57 -7.38
CA ILE A 219 -7.08 -32.71 -6.00
C ILE A 219 -6.12 -33.52 -5.11
N THR A 220 -5.38 -34.48 -5.70
CA THR A 220 -4.33 -35.23 -5.00
C THR A 220 -3.18 -34.29 -4.62
N ARG A 221 -2.77 -33.40 -5.53
CA ARG A 221 -1.76 -32.35 -5.26
C ARG A 221 -2.23 -31.33 -4.23
N ALA A 222 -3.52 -31.02 -4.19
CA ALA A 222 -4.14 -30.15 -3.21
C ALA A 222 -4.34 -30.82 -1.82
N ASN A 223 -3.73 -31.99 -1.59
CA ASN A 223 -3.80 -32.74 -0.33
C ASN A 223 -5.24 -33.02 0.14
N TRP A 224 -6.13 -33.36 -0.79
CA TRP A 224 -7.45 -33.90 -0.42
C TRP A 224 -7.28 -35.26 0.25
N SER A 225 -8.20 -35.63 1.14
CA SER A 225 -8.09 -36.91 1.84
C SER A 225 -8.26 -38.07 0.86
N ALA A 226 -7.49 -39.15 1.06
CA ALA A 226 -7.50 -40.31 0.18
C ALA A 226 -8.91 -40.87 -0.06
N ALA A 227 -9.77 -40.88 0.97
CA ALA A 227 -11.16 -41.31 0.83
C ALA A 227 -11.98 -40.49 -0.19
N HIS A 228 -11.79 -39.16 -0.25
CA HIS A 228 -12.51 -38.32 -1.22
C HIS A 228 -11.95 -38.53 -2.64
N VAL A 229 -10.64 -38.66 -2.77
CA VAL A 229 -9.98 -38.90 -4.07
C VAL A 229 -10.39 -40.26 -4.64
N ASP A 230 -10.42 -41.29 -3.80
CA ASP A 230 -10.83 -42.64 -4.18
C ASP A 230 -12.31 -42.69 -4.57
N ALA A 231 -13.20 -42.08 -3.77
CA ALA A 231 -14.62 -41.99 -4.09
C ALA A 231 -14.87 -41.28 -5.44
N LEU A 232 -14.18 -40.17 -5.71
CA LEU A 232 -14.29 -39.45 -6.99
C LEU A 232 -13.74 -40.28 -8.15
N THR A 233 -12.64 -41.00 -7.94
CA THR A 233 -12.02 -41.84 -8.97
C THR A 233 -12.93 -43.02 -9.33
N GLN A 234 -13.45 -43.73 -8.32
CA GLN A 234 -14.40 -44.83 -8.51
C GLN A 234 -15.70 -44.35 -9.16
N PHE A 235 -16.17 -43.14 -8.80
CA PHE A 235 -17.33 -42.53 -9.44
C PHE A 235 -17.12 -42.31 -10.94
N PHE A 236 -16.03 -41.64 -11.35
CA PHE A 236 -15.76 -41.40 -12.77
C PHE A 236 -15.53 -42.70 -13.54
N TYR A 237 -14.82 -43.66 -12.94
CA TYR A 237 -14.63 -44.97 -13.54
C TYR A 237 -15.96 -45.74 -13.69
N GLY A 238 -16.84 -45.67 -12.70
CA GLY A 238 -18.17 -46.27 -12.75
C GLY A 238 -19.02 -45.66 -13.85
N LEU A 239 -18.91 -44.35 -14.09
CA LEU A 239 -19.58 -43.68 -15.20
C LEU A 239 -19.03 -44.07 -16.58
N ASP A 240 -17.72 -44.20 -16.72
CA ASP A 240 -17.07 -44.59 -17.99
C ASP A 240 -17.34 -46.07 -18.35
N THR A 241 -17.59 -46.92 -17.35
CA THR A 241 -17.90 -48.35 -17.53
C THR A 241 -19.40 -48.68 -17.46
N HIS A 242 -20.25 -47.66 -17.29
CA HIS A 242 -21.68 -47.85 -17.15
C HIS A 242 -22.33 -48.35 -18.45
N SER A 243 -23.30 -49.25 -18.36
CA SER A 243 -24.02 -49.81 -19.52
C SER A 243 -24.67 -48.73 -20.39
N ILE A 244 -25.13 -47.62 -19.79
CA ILE A 244 -25.71 -46.48 -20.53
C ILE A 244 -24.76 -45.88 -21.58
N THR A 245 -23.45 -46.06 -21.42
CA THR A 245 -22.46 -45.55 -22.39
C THR A 245 -22.55 -46.24 -23.75
N GLU A 246 -23.08 -47.47 -23.79
CA GLU A 246 -23.32 -48.24 -25.03
C GLU A 246 -24.56 -47.76 -25.80
N HIS A 247 -25.44 -46.99 -25.14
CA HIS A 247 -26.66 -46.49 -25.76
C HIS A 247 -26.39 -45.27 -26.67
N GLU A 248 -27.31 -45.04 -27.60
CA GLU A 248 -27.34 -43.82 -28.40
C GLU A 248 -27.44 -42.59 -27.47
N HIS A 249 -26.52 -41.63 -27.64
CA HIS A 249 -26.31 -40.47 -26.76
C HIS A 249 -25.90 -40.78 -25.31
N GLY A 250 -25.53 -42.02 -24.99
CA GLY A 250 -25.11 -42.47 -23.67
C GLY A 250 -24.09 -41.55 -22.99
N GLY A 251 -23.03 -41.19 -23.72
CA GLY A 251 -22.02 -40.28 -23.21
C GLY A 251 -22.57 -38.89 -22.81
N ALA A 252 -23.56 -38.34 -23.51
CA ALA A 252 -24.16 -37.05 -23.15
C ALA A 252 -24.97 -37.16 -21.85
N ILE A 253 -25.71 -38.25 -21.70
CA ILE A 253 -26.50 -38.54 -20.49
C ILE A 253 -25.55 -38.71 -19.29
N THR A 254 -24.47 -39.49 -19.44
CA THR A 254 -23.45 -39.67 -18.40
C THR A 254 -22.83 -38.35 -17.95
N ARG A 255 -22.56 -37.42 -18.86
CA ARG A 255 -22.01 -36.09 -18.53
C ARG A 255 -23.00 -35.21 -17.77
N ILE A 256 -24.28 -35.20 -18.18
CA ILE A 256 -25.33 -34.47 -17.47
C ILE A 256 -25.52 -35.06 -16.05
N TYR A 257 -25.53 -36.39 -15.94
CA TYR A 257 -25.58 -37.07 -14.66
C TYR A 257 -24.38 -36.70 -13.78
N ALA A 258 -23.17 -36.73 -14.34
CA ALA A 258 -21.95 -36.36 -13.62
C ALA A 258 -21.99 -34.93 -13.08
N ASP A 259 -22.41 -33.95 -13.90
CA ASP A 259 -22.53 -32.54 -13.48
C ASP A 259 -23.46 -32.41 -12.27
N ARG A 260 -24.68 -32.95 -12.41
CA ARG A 260 -25.75 -32.79 -11.41
C ARG A 260 -25.46 -33.57 -10.13
N TYR A 261 -25.05 -34.82 -10.25
CA TYR A 261 -24.84 -35.72 -9.11
C TYR A 261 -23.63 -35.28 -8.28
N ARG A 262 -22.53 -34.92 -8.93
CA ARG A 262 -21.34 -34.39 -8.26
C ARG A 262 -21.61 -33.04 -7.60
N PHE A 263 -22.32 -32.14 -8.28
CA PHE A 263 -22.72 -30.86 -7.68
C PHE A 263 -23.55 -31.06 -6.41
N ASN A 264 -24.54 -31.95 -6.44
CA ASN A 264 -25.36 -32.26 -5.27
C ASN A 264 -24.54 -32.89 -4.14
N TRP A 265 -23.66 -33.83 -4.47
CA TRP A 265 -22.78 -34.46 -3.49
C TRP A 265 -21.92 -33.43 -2.75
N PHE A 266 -21.25 -32.52 -3.47
CA PHE A 266 -20.45 -31.47 -2.84
C PHE A 266 -21.27 -30.54 -1.93
N ASN A 267 -22.51 -30.20 -2.30
CA ASN A 267 -23.36 -29.33 -1.50
C ASN A 267 -23.97 -30.00 -0.26
N THR A 268 -24.00 -31.33 -0.23
CA THR A 268 -24.53 -32.13 0.89
C THR A 268 -23.42 -32.66 1.80
N LEU A 269 -22.15 -32.44 1.47
CA LEU A 269 -21.03 -32.84 2.33
C LEU A 269 -21.13 -32.18 3.72
N GLY A 270 -21.00 -32.99 4.76
CA GLY A 270 -21.07 -32.53 6.16
C GLY A 270 -22.48 -32.35 6.70
N THR A 271 -23.52 -32.63 5.91
CA THR A 271 -24.92 -32.65 6.37
C THR A 271 -25.43 -34.08 6.56
N ASP A 272 -26.60 -34.20 7.17
CA ASP A 272 -27.37 -35.45 7.29
C ASP A 272 -27.83 -36.02 5.93
N GLN A 273 -27.74 -35.21 4.87
CA GLN A 273 -28.07 -35.57 3.49
C GLN A 273 -26.86 -36.01 2.67
N SER A 274 -25.66 -36.07 3.28
CA SER A 274 -24.47 -36.59 2.61
C SER A 274 -24.66 -38.05 2.18
N PHE A 275 -24.13 -38.40 1.01
CA PHE A 275 -24.28 -39.73 0.44
C PHE A 275 -22.98 -40.25 -0.18
N ASN A 276 -22.93 -41.55 -0.46
CA ASN A 276 -21.79 -42.17 -1.12
C ASN A 276 -21.83 -41.91 -2.62
N LEU A 277 -20.88 -41.12 -3.12
CA LEU A 277 -20.77 -40.76 -4.54
C LEU A 277 -20.54 -41.96 -5.46
N VAL A 278 -19.91 -43.04 -4.96
CA VAL A 278 -19.59 -44.24 -5.76
C VAL A 278 -20.85 -44.97 -6.23
N LEU A 279 -21.95 -44.84 -5.49
CA LEU A 279 -23.20 -45.48 -5.84
C LEU A 279 -23.91 -44.65 -6.92
N ILE A 280 -23.96 -45.20 -8.14
CA ILE A 280 -24.72 -44.62 -9.25
C ILE A 280 -26.21 -44.83 -8.96
N ASN A 281 -26.96 -43.73 -9.01
CA ASN A 281 -28.40 -43.72 -8.83
C ASN A 281 -29.08 -43.95 -10.19
N GLU A 282 -29.48 -45.19 -10.43
CA GLU A 282 -30.14 -45.60 -11.67
C GLU A 282 -31.45 -44.85 -11.93
N ASP A 283 -32.24 -44.56 -10.90
CA ASP A 283 -33.50 -43.82 -11.04
C ASP A 283 -33.25 -42.40 -11.55
N LEU A 284 -32.24 -41.73 -11.02
CA LEU A 284 -31.81 -40.42 -11.48
C LEU A 284 -31.22 -40.49 -12.89
N MET A 285 -30.42 -41.51 -13.21
CA MET A 285 -29.86 -41.73 -14.54
C MET A 285 -30.98 -41.90 -15.58
N ASN A 286 -31.96 -42.76 -15.32
CA ASN A 286 -33.13 -42.99 -16.17
C ASN A 286 -33.97 -41.71 -16.32
N LYS A 287 -34.14 -40.94 -15.25
CA LYS A 287 -34.84 -39.65 -15.32
C LYS A 287 -34.12 -38.66 -16.25
N ILE A 288 -32.79 -38.56 -16.15
CA ILE A 288 -31.99 -37.69 -17.02
C ILE A 288 -32.04 -38.16 -18.47
N GLN A 289 -31.98 -39.47 -18.71
CA GLN A 289 -32.16 -40.05 -20.04
C GLN A 289 -33.50 -39.65 -20.66
N ASN A 290 -34.60 -39.78 -19.91
CA ASN A 290 -35.92 -39.37 -20.36
C ASN A 290 -36.00 -37.86 -20.65
N GLU A 291 -35.47 -37.01 -19.76
CA GLU A 291 -35.40 -35.56 -19.97
C GLU A 291 -34.61 -35.20 -21.24
N TYR A 292 -33.52 -35.91 -21.50
CA TYR A 292 -32.67 -35.70 -22.67
C TYR A 292 -33.40 -36.04 -23.97
N PHE A 293 -34.06 -37.20 -24.04
CA PHE A 293 -34.84 -37.59 -25.21
C PHE A 293 -36.03 -36.66 -25.47
N MET A 294 -36.72 -36.19 -24.43
CA MET A 294 -37.81 -35.22 -24.59
C MET A 294 -37.31 -33.90 -25.20
N LYS A 295 -36.14 -33.40 -24.77
CA LYS A 295 -35.51 -32.21 -25.33
C LYS A 295 -35.05 -32.39 -26.78
N LEU A 296 -34.57 -33.57 -27.14
CA LEU A 296 -34.22 -33.90 -28.52
C LEU A 296 -35.46 -33.88 -29.41
N HIS A 297 -36.53 -34.57 -29.00
CA HIS A 297 -37.78 -34.61 -29.76
C HIS A 297 -38.39 -33.22 -29.94
N SER A 298 -38.39 -32.38 -28.89
CA SER A 298 -38.92 -31.01 -29.00
C SER A 298 -38.11 -30.13 -29.96
N LYS A 299 -36.80 -30.34 -30.07
CA LYS A 299 -35.94 -29.60 -31.00
C LYS A 299 -36.15 -30.04 -32.44
N VAL A 300 -36.39 -31.32 -32.67
CA VAL A 300 -36.70 -31.87 -34.00
C VAL A 300 -38.06 -31.37 -34.51
N ILE A 301 -39.05 -31.20 -33.63
CA ILE A 301 -40.37 -30.66 -34.00
C ILE A 301 -40.33 -29.14 -34.29
N ALA A 302 -39.37 -28.43 -33.70
CA ALA A 302 -39.23 -26.97 -33.84
C ALA A 302 -38.31 -26.53 -34.99
N ALA A 303 -37.62 -27.46 -35.66
CA ALA A 303 -36.71 -27.22 -36.79
C ALA A 303 -37.37 -27.59 -38.12
#